data_AF-A0A833GFE0-F1
#
_entry.id   AF-A0A833GFE0-F1
#
_cell.length_a   1.000
_cell.length_b   1.000
_cell.length_c   1.000
_cell.angle_alpha   90.00
_cell.angle_beta   90.00
_cell.angle_gamma   90.00
#
_symmetry.space_group_name_H-M   'P 1'
#
loop_
_entity.id
_entity.type
_entity.pdbx_description
1 polymer ?
#
loop_
_entity_poly.entity_id
_entity_poly.type
_entity_poly.pdbx_seq_one_letter_code
_entity_poly.pdbx_strand_id
1 'polypeptide(L)'
;MTGDSIDTILQAANRLAVQRPWPRYEVDAAQWLAIGHLIAAGGGDLLGLWATPDSVHLALRSSDFDTSCVVSLRVVDGMFPSIGRLHAPAIRLERAIRDLYGFIPDEHPDPRPWLDHGAWGLSAPLGAAREVPLRDPAGYEFLPVKGRGLHQIPVGPVHAGIIEPGHFRFTANGETVVRLEERLGYVHKGAEGLLAGADLHRAARIVA
;
A
#
# COMPACT_ATOMS: atom_id res chain seq x y z
N MET A 1 -26.54 -16.34 13.72
CA MET A 1 -25.94 -15.09 13.25
C MET A 1 -25.61 -15.32 11.79
N THR A 2 -26.44 -14.82 10.88
CA THR A 2 -26.11 -14.74 9.46
C THR A 2 -24.98 -13.74 9.33
N GLY A 3 -23.75 -14.22 9.49
CA GLY A 3 -22.55 -13.37 9.40
C GLY A 3 -22.40 -12.94 7.95
N ASP A 4 -22.29 -11.64 7.73
CA ASP A 4 -21.99 -11.09 6.40
C ASP A 4 -20.75 -11.80 5.84
N SER A 5 -20.85 -12.30 4.62
CA SER A 5 -19.76 -12.97 3.90
C SER A 5 -19.25 -12.06 2.78
N ILE A 6 -18.03 -12.30 2.31
CA ILE A 6 -17.47 -11.49 1.20
C ILE A 6 -18.34 -11.72 -0.05
N ASP A 7 -18.71 -12.96 -0.34
CA ASP A 7 -19.64 -13.29 -1.43
C ASP A 7 -20.99 -12.55 -1.33
N THR A 8 -21.59 -12.47 -0.13
CA THR A 8 -22.86 -11.73 0.07
C THR A 8 -22.72 -10.24 -0.28
N ILE A 9 -21.61 -9.62 0.14
CA ILE A 9 -21.32 -8.23 -0.20
C ILE A 9 -21.15 -8.08 -1.71
N LEU A 10 -20.41 -8.98 -2.36
CA LEU A 10 -20.15 -8.94 -3.80
C LEU A 10 -21.40 -9.18 -4.64
N GLN A 11 -22.34 -10.02 -4.19
CA GLN A 11 -23.63 -10.23 -4.85
C GLN A 11 -24.51 -8.98 -4.86
N ALA A 12 -24.38 -8.12 -3.83
CA ALA A 12 -25.07 -6.84 -3.75
C ALA A 12 -24.31 -5.69 -4.44
N ALA A 13 -23.04 -5.88 -4.78
CA ALA A 13 -22.18 -4.88 -5.41
C ALA A 13 -22.38 -4.82 -6.94
N ASN A 14 -22.02 -3.67 -7.53
CA ASN A 14 -22.12 -3.48 -8.97
C ASN A 14 -20.95 -4.19 -9.69
N ARG A 15 -21.23 -5.28 -10.41
CA ARG A 15 -20.20 -6.01 -11.18
C ARG A 15 -19.85 -5.28 -12.48
N LEU A 16 -18.58 -4.94 -12.67
CA LEU A 16 -18.07 -4.29 -13.86
C LEU A 16 -17.70 -5.30 -14.95
N ALA A 17 -18.08 -5.02 -16.20
CA ALA A 17 -17.94 -5.96 -17.33
C ALA A 17 -16.53 -6.05 -17.94
N VAL A 18 -15.61 -5.14 -17.58
CA VAL A 18 -14.44 -4.80 -18.40
C VAL A 18 -13.17 -5.60 -18.04
N GLN A 19 -13.15 -6.34 -16.92
CA GLN A 19 -11.92 -7.00 -16.45
C GLN A 19 -11.96 -8.52 -16.58
N ARG A 20 -10.85 -9.09 -17.08
CA ARG A 20 -10.54 -10.52 -17.17
C ARG A 20 -9.09 -10.76 -16.70
N PRO A 21 -8.75 -11.95 -16.17
CA PRO A 21 -9.63 -13.10 -15.95
C PRO A 21 -10.54 -12.96 -14.73
N TRP A 22 -10.20 -12.07 -13.79
CA TRP A 22 -10.92 -11.93 -12.52
C TRP A 22 -12.07 -10.93 -12.61
N PRO A 23 -13.23 -11.22 -11.99
CA PRO A 23 -14.32 -10.25 -11.91
C PRO A 23 -13.91 -9.03 -11.09
N ARG A 24 -14.47 -7.88 -11.46
CA ARG A 24 -14.31 -6.61 -10.75
C ARG A 24 -15.66 -6.09 -10.28
N TYR A 25 -15.71 -5.59 -9.06
CA TYR A 25 -16.91 -5.02 -8.44
C TYR A 25 -16.64 -3.60 -8.00
N GLU A 26 -17.60 -2.71 -8.20
CA GLU A 26 -17.62 -1.39 -7.59
C GLU A 26 -18.40 -1.47 -6.28
N VAL A 27 -17.79 -0.95 -5.22
CA VAL A 27 -18.32 -0.99 -3.85
C VAL A 27 -18.38 0.41 -3.27
N ASP A 28 -19.32 0.62 -2.35
CA ASP A 28 -19.34 1.84 -1.53
C ASP A 28 -18.38 1.74 -0.33
N ALA A 29 -18.27 2.83 0.44
CA ALA A 29 -17.39 2.90 1.60
C ALA A 29 -17.78 1.91 2.72
N ALA A 30 -19.06 1.60 2.88
CA ALA A 30 -19.53 0.66 3.91
C ALA A 30 -19.16 -0.77 3.54
N GLN A 31 -19.40 -1.17 2.29
CA GLN A 31 -18.99 -2.45 1.73
C GLN A 31 -17.46 -2.61 1.74
N TRP A 32 -16.71 -1.56 1.40
CA TRP A 32 -15.24 -1.53 1.46
C TRP A 32 -14.72 -1.84 2.87
N LEU A 33 -15.25 -1.16 3.89
CA LEU A 33 -14.86 -1.40 5.29
C LEU A 33 -15.32 -2.76 5.80
N ALA A 34 -16.51 -3.23 5.40
CA ALA A 34 -17.00 -4.56 5.75
C ALA A 34 -16.08 -5.66 5.20
N ILE A 35 -15.63 -5.54 3.95
CA ILE A 35 -14.62 -6.43 3.35
C ILE A 35 -13.31 -6.36 4.15
N GLY A 36 -12.86 -5.15 4.52
CA GLY A 36 -11.67 -4.97 5.37
C GLY A 36 -11.76 -5.70 6.72
N HIS A 37 -12.91 -5.64 7.38
CA HIS A 37 -13.18 -6.38 8.62
C HIS A 37 -13.16 -7.89 8.41
N LEU A 38 -13.75 -8.39 7.33
CA LEU A 38 -13.77 -9.82 7.02
C LEU A 38 -12.38 -10.36 6.71
N ILE A 39 -11.57 -9.63 5.93
CA ILE A 39 -10.16 -9.98 5.68
C ILE A 39 -9.38 -10.00 7.01
N ALA A 40 -9.55 -8.99 7.86
CA ALA A 40 -8.88 -8.94 9.17
C ALA A 40 -9.28 -10.11 10.09
N ALA A 41 -10.51 -10.62 9.97
CA ALA A 41 -11.00 -11.77 10.70
C ALA A 41 -10.59 -13.13 10.08
N GLY A 42 -9.81 -13.14 9.00
CA GLY A 42 -9.39 -14.36 8.30
C GLY A 42 -10.41 -14.93 7.32
N GLY A 43 -11.45 -14.15 6.97
CA GLY A 43 -12.45 -14.50 5.96
C GLY A 43 -11.94 -14.35 4.51
N GLY A 44 -10.74 -13.82 4.31
CA GLY A 44 -10.11 -13.70 3.00
C GLY A 44 -8.68 -13.19 3.08
N ASP A 45 -7.98 -13.24 1.95
CA ASP A 45 -6.60 -12.76 1.79
C ASP A 45 -6.57 -11.48 0.98
N LEU A 46 -5.79 -10.50 1.44
CA LEU A 46 -5.38 -9.36 0.64
C LEU A 46 -4.28 -9.79 -0.35
N LEU A 47 -4.55 -9.70 -1.65
CA LEU A 47 -3.58 -10.00 -2.71
C LEU A 47 -2.88 -8.76 -3.24
N GLY A 48 -3.54 -7.60 -3.18
CA GLY A 48 -2.98 -6.33 -3.61
C GLY A 48 -3.90 -5.15 -3.32
N LEU A 49 -3.33 -3.96 -3.19
CA LEU A 49 -4.03 -2.71 -2.96
C LEU A 49 -3.28 -1.61 -3.71
N TRP A 50 -3.95 -0.97 -4.67
CA TRP A 50 -3.35 0.04 -5.55
C TRP A 50 -4.39 1.08 -5.96
N ALA A 51 -3.95 2.16 -6.59
CA ALA A 51 -4.82 3.22 -7.08
C ALA A 51 -4.74 3.37 -8.60
N THR A 52 -5.78 4.00 -9.15
CA THR A 52 -5.83 4.61 -10.47
C THR A 52 -6.28 6.07 -10.30
N PRO A 53 -6.33 6.91 -11.35
CA PRO A 53 -6.57 8.35 -11.18
C PRO A 53 -7.83 8.77 -10.40
N ASP A 54 -8.82 7.89 -10.24
CA ASP A 54 -10.08 8.23 -9.59
C ASP A 54 -10.61 7.17 -8.59
N SER A 55 -9.84 6.10 -8.38
CA SER A 55 -10.30 4.93 -7.63
C SER A 55 -9.15 4.24 -6.90
N VAL A 56 -9.47 3.57 -5.80
CA VAL A 56 -8.60 2.60 -5.12
C VAL A 56 -9.15 1.20 -5.36
N HIS A 57 -8.27 0.23 -5.54
CA HIS A 57 -8.59 -1.15 -5.87
C HIS A 57 -7.96 -2.10 -4.87
N LEU A 58 -8.74 -3.08 -4.43
CA LEU A 58 -8.28 -4.17 -3.58
C LEU A 58 -8.50 -5.48 -4.31
N ALA A 59 -7.42 -6.22 -4.59
CA ALA A 59 -7.50 -7.59 -5.05
C ALA A 59 -7.55 -8.52 -3.83
N LEU A 60 -8.49 -9.45 -3.84
CA LEU A 60 -8.67 -10.40 -2.75
C LEU A 60 -9.02 -11.80 -3.25
N ARG A 61 -8.83 -12.75 -2.34
CA ARG A 61 -9.31 -14.13 -2.42
C ARG A 61 -10.11 -14.40 -1.16
N SER A 62 -11.22 -15.13 -1.27
CA SER A 62 -11.93 -15.68 -0.11
C SER A 62 -12.24 -17.15 -0.34
N SER A 63 -12.43 -17.92 0.73
CA SER A 63 -12.94 -19.28 0.64
C SER A 63 -14.44 -19.35 0.34
N ASP A 64 -15.18 -18.26 0.56
CA ASP A 64 -16.62 -18.17 0.26
C ASP A 64 -16.91 -17.72 -1.18
N PHE A 65 -15.87 -17.36 -1.93
CA PHE A 65 -15.96 -16.87 -3.30
C PHE A 65 -14.95 -17.65 -4.15
N ASP A 66 -15.45 -18.48 -5.07
CA ASP A 66 -14.68 -19.50 -5.81
C ASP A 66 -13.44 -19.00 -6.60
N THR A 67 -13.24 -17.69 -6.68
CA THR A 67 -12.24 -17.06 -7.53
C THR A 67 -11.61 -15.84 -6.87
N SER A 68 -10.47 -15.36 -7.38
CA SER A 68 -9.97 -14.04 -6.94
C SER A 68 -10.81 -12.95 -7.58
N CYS A 69 -10.99 -11.82 -6.89
CA CYS A 69 -11.68 -10.65 -7.46
C CYS A 69 -10.95 -9.36 -7.15
N VAL A 70 -11.37 -8.31 -7.84
CA VAL A 70 -10.97 -6.93 -7.55
C VAL A 70 -12.20 -6.15 -7.10
N VAL A 71 -12.14 -5.50 -5.95
CA VAL A 71 -13.14 -4.51 -5.55
C VAL A 71 -12.57 -3.12 -5.75
N SER A 72 -13.41 -2.18 -6.16
CA SER A 72 -13.03 -0.81 -6.49
C SER A 72 -13.88 0.18 -5.74
N LEU A 73 -13.22 1.10 -5.07
CA LEU A 73 -13.85 2.20 -4.38
C LEU A 73 -13.47 3.50 -5.09
N ARG A 74 -14.49 4.31 -5.43
CA ARG A 74 -14.27 5.67 -5.93
C ARG A 74 -13.65 6.52 -4.84
N VAL A 75 -12.61 7.29 -5.20
CA VAL A 75 -12.02 8.28 -4.31
C VAL A 75 -12.89 9.53 -4.32
N VAL A 76 -13.21 10.06 -3.13
CA VAL A 76 -14.03 11.26 -2.95
C VAL A 76 -13.18 12.31 -2.26
N ASP A 77 -13.07 13.50 -2.87
CA ASP A 77 -12.24 14.62 -2.36
C ASP A 77 -10.79 14.22 -2.03
N GLY A 78 -10.23 13.29 -2.81
CA GLY A 78 -8.88 12.78 -2.61
C GLY A 78 -8.72 11.83 -1.42
N MET A 79 -9.83 11.36 -0.82
CA MET A 79 -9.85 10.51 0.37
C MET A 79 -10.53 9.16 0.13
N PHE A 80 -10.13 8.16 0.91
CA PHE A 80 -10.78 6.84 0.97
C PHE A 80 -10.60 6.21 2.36
N PRO A 81 -11.49 5.34 2.86
CA PRO A 81 -11.33 4.70 4.16
C PRO A 81 -10.15 3.72 4.17
N SER A 82 -9.24 3.86 5.15
CA SER A 82 -8.09 2.96 5.28
C SER A 82 -8.53 1.53 5.60
N ILE A 83 -8.03 0.57 4.83
CA ILE A 83 -8.00 -0.85 5.19
C ILE A 83 -6.84 -1.12 6.15
N GLY A 84 -5.73 -0.39 6.05
CA GLY A 84 -4.57 -0.50 6.93
C GLY A 84 -4.88 -0.32 8.42
N ARG A 85 -5.94 0.45 8.75
CA ARG A 85 -6.44 0.58 10.13
C ARG A 85 -7.08 -0.71 10.68
N LEU A 86 -7.57 -1.59 9.80
CA LEU A 86 -8.23 -2.86 10.13
C LEU A 86 -7.28 -4.06 9.94
N HIS A 87 -6.45 -4.00 8.90
CA HIS A 87 -5.58 -5.08 8.45
C HIS A 87 -4.19 -4.53 8.11
N ALA A 88 -3.25 -4.70 9.05
CA ALA A 88 -1.91 -4.12 8.98
C ALA A 88 -1.14 -4.36 7.65
N PRO A 89 -1.27 -5.50 6.94
CA PRO A 89 -0.65 -5.69 5.63
C PRO A 89 -0.98 -4.62 4.58
N ALA A 90 -2.12 -3.92 4.69
CA ALA A 90 -2.48 -2.84 3.76
C ALA A 90 -1.71 -1.53 3.99
N ILE A 91 -1.10 -1.31 5.17
CA ILE A 91 -0.48 -0.03 5.56
C ILE A 91 0.58 0.45 4.54
N ARG A 92 1.49 -0.44 4.11
CA ARG A 92 2.55 -0.06 3.16
C ARG A 92 2.00 0.24 1.77
N LEU A 93 0.94 -0.45 1.36
CA LEU A 93 0.28 -0.25 0.07
C LEU A 93 -0.48 1.08 0.05
N GLU A 94 -1.15 1.45 1.15
CA GLU A 94 -1.84 2.73 1.27
C GLU A 94 -0.86 3.91 1.33
N ARG A 95 0.31 3.75 1.97
CA ARG A 95 1.38 4.75 1.90
C ARG A 95 1.95 4.89 0.48
N ALA A 96 2.06 3.80 -0.28
CA ALA A 96 2.45 3.87 -1.69
C ALA A 96 1.40 4.61 -2.55
N ILE A 97 0.10 4.34 -2.33
CA ILE A 97 -1.00 5.08 -2.96
C ILE A 97 -0.89 6.56 -2.66
N ARG A 98 -0.64 6.93 -1.40
CA ARG A 98 -0.46 8.32 -0.99
C ARG A 98 0.71 8.99 -1.72
N ASP A 99 1.88 8.34 -1.77
CA ASP A 99 3.05 8.91 -2.42
C ASP A 99 2.87 9.06 -3.94
N LEU A 100 2.24 8.08 -4.59
CA LEU A 100 2.09 8.03 -6.05
C LEU A 100 0.92 8.86 -6.58
N TYR A 101 -0.23 8.83 -5.90
CA TYR A 101 -1.47 9.45 -6.37
C TYR A 101 -1.91 10.64 -5.52
N GLY A 102 -1.36 10.81 -4.32
CA GLY A 102 -1.74 11.89 -3.39
C GLY A 102 -3.01 11.61 -2.59
N PHE A 103 -3.62 10.43 -2.74
CA PHE A 103 -4.83 10.08 -1.99
C PHE A 103 -4.54 9.87 -0.51
N ILE A 104 -5.47 10.31 0.33
CA ILE A 104 -5.36 10.25 1.78
C ILE A 104 -6.22 9.10 2.31
N PRO A 105 -5.60 8.00 2.79
CA PRO A 105 -6.33 6.97 3.52
C PRO A 105 -6.78 7.54 4.88
N ASP A 106 -8.09 7.59 5.09
CA ASP A 106 -8.69 8.11 6.32
C ASP A 106 -8.46 7.17 7.50
N GLU A 107 -8.14 7.73 8.66
CA GLU A 107 -7.74 7.01 9.89
C GLU A 107 -6.55 6.05 9.71
N HIS A 108 -5.65 6.32 8.75
CA HIS A 108 -4.47 5.50 8.51
C HIS A 108 -3.46 5.56 9.68
N PRO A 109 -2.92 4.41 10.15
CA PRO A 109 -2.09 4.37 11.36
C PRO A 109 -0.69 4.96 11.19
N ASP A 110 -0.20 5.09 9.94
CA ASP A 110 1.14 5.60 9.63
C ASP A 110 1.15 6.54 8.40
N PRO A 111 1.05 7.87 8.57
CA PRO A 111 0.94 8.80 7.45
C PRO A 111 2.30 9.14 6.79
N ARG A 112 3.41 8.55 7.26
CA ARG A 112 4.76 8.87 6.79
C ARG A 112 4.96 8.41 5.33
N PRO A 113 5.73 9.15 4.51
CA PRO A 113 6.06 8.72 3.15
C PRO A 113 6.71 7.34 3.11
N TRP A 114 6.51 6.59 2.04
CA TRP A 114 7.01 5.22 1.87
C TRP A 114 8.02 5.07 0.73
N LEU A 115 7.63 5.45 -0.49
CA LEU A 115 8.44 5.36 -1.70
C LEU A 115 9.27 6.62 -1.93
N ASP A 116 8.71 7.81 -1.65
CA ASP A 116 9.49 9.04 -1.76
C ASP A 116 10.37 9.21 -0.52
N HIS A 117 11.65 8.91 -0.71
CA HIS A 117 12.65 9.01 0.34
C HIS A 117 13.21 10.43 0.56
N GLY A 118 12.56 11.44 -0.01
CA GLY A 118 12.97 12.84 -0.01
C GLY A 118 13.70 13.26 -1.28
N ALA A 119 13.81 12.35 -2.24
CA ALA A 119 14.56 12.54 -3.48
C ALA A 119 13.68 12.99 -4.66
N TRP A 120 12.36 13.04 -4.50
CA TRP A 120 11.46 13.45 -5.58
C TRP A 120 11.18 14.95 -5.50
N GLY A 121 11.45 15.68 -6.58
CA GLY A 121 11.02 17.07 -6.74
C GLY A 121 9.54 17.22 -7.14
N LEU A 122 8.79 16.12 -7.06
CA LEU A 122 7.41 16.01 -7.52
C LEU A 122 6.61 15.15 -6.53
N SER A 123 5.49 15.66 -6.04
CA SER A 123 4.53 14.89 -5.24
C SER A 123 3.44 14.31 -6.13
N ALA A 124 2.94 13.11 -5.80
CA ALA A 124 1.84 12.45 -6.49
C ALA A 124 2.05 12.35 -8.02
N PRO A 125 3.17 11.76 -8.50
CA PRO A 125 3.53 11.72 -9.92
C PRO A 125 2.50 11.04 -10.83
N LEU A 126 1.66 10.16 -10.29
CA LEU A 126 0.58 9.47 -11.02
C LEU A 126 -0.82 10.07 -10.75
N GLY A 127 -0.89 11.08 -9.88
CA GLY A 127 -2.10 11.84 -9.57
C GLY A 127 -2.03 13.26 -10.12
N ALA A 128 -2.33 14.23 -9.27
CA ALA A 128 -2.36 15.65 -9.66
C ALA A 128 -0.98 16.29 -9.92
N ALA A 129 0.13 15.57 -9.65
CA ALA A 129 1.52 15.94 -9.91
C ALA A 129 1.87 17.43 -9.62
N ARG A 130 2.52 17.68 -8.48
CA ARG A 130 2.94 19.04 -8.09
C ARG A 130 4.41 19.11 -7.76
N GLU A 131 5.10 20.15 -8.26
CA GLU A 131 6.47 20.44 -7.86
C GLU A 131 6.56 20.71 -6.35
N VAL A 132 7.50 20.05 -5.70
CA VAL A 132 7.77 20.17 -4.27
C VAL A 132 9.26 20.24 -4.03
N PRO A 133 9.72 20.96 -2.98
CA PRO A 133 11.13 20.93 -2.62
C PRO A 133 11.54 19.52 -2.18
N LEU A 134 12.79 19.16 -2.48
CA LEU A 134 13.40 17.95 -1.93
C LEU A 134 13.40 18.00 -0.41
N ARG A 135 13.24 16.83 0.22
CA ARG A 135 13.25 16.68 1.68
C ARG A 135 14.57 16.06 2.10
N ASP A 136 15.11 16.47 3.24
CA ASP A 136 16.27 15.79 3.82
C ASP A 136 15.90 14.33 4.14
N PRO A 137 16.55 13.32 3.51
CA PRO A 137 16.28 11.91 3.81
C PRO A 137 16.51 11.54 5.28
N ALA A 138 17.35 12.29 6.00
CA ALA A 138 17.60 12.15 7.43
C ALA A 138 16.42 12.64 8.30
N GLY A 139 15.51 13.42 7.74
CA GLY A 139 14.30 13.90 8.41
C GLY A 139 13.18 12.86 8.56
N TYR A 140 13.39 11.61 8.11
CA TYR A 140 12.43 10.52 8.33
C TYR A 140 12.40 10.13 9.81
N GLU A 141 11.25 10.35 10.45
CA GLU A 141 11.05 10.03 11.86
C GLU A 141 10.85 8.52 12.04
N PHE A 142 11.80 7.87 12.73
CA PHE A 142 11.64 6.50 13.22
C PHE A 142 10.94 6.51 14.58
N LEU A 143 10.07 5.52 14.83
CA LEU A 143 9.28 5.51 16.07
C LEU A 143 10.20 5.33 17.30
N PRO A 144 10.06 6.17 18.33
CA PRO A 144 10.97 6.16 19.47
C PRO A 144 10.75 4.93 20.35
N VAL A 145 11.83 4.40 20.93
CA VAL A 145 11.79 3.37 21.97
C VAL A 145 12.50 3.92 23.21
N LYS A 146 11.83 3.88 24.36
CA LYS A 146 12.36 4.37 25.64
C LYS A 146 12.63 3.19 26.58
N GLY A 147 13.81 3.18 27.19
CA GLY A 147 14.23 2.13 28.11
C GLY A 147 15.70 2.26 28.48
N ARG A 148 16.08 1.73 29.64
CA ARG A 148 17.48 1.71 30.08
C ARG A 148 18.27 0.67 29.27
N GLY A 149 19.48 1.01 28.86
CA GLY A 149 20.38 0.09 28.12
C GLY A 149 20.02 -0.10 26.65
N LEU A 150 19.06 0.66 26.13
CA LEU A 150 18.72 0.63 24.71
C LEU A 150 19.79 1.32 23.86
N HIS A 151 20.18 0.67 22.77
CA HIS A 151 21.02 1.26 21.74
C HIS A 151 20.40 1.04 20.36
N GLN A 152 20.67 1.97 19.43
CA GLN A 152 20.14 1.91 18.08
C GLN A 152 21.25 1.56 17.10
N ILE A 153 20.96 0.62 16.20
CA ILE A 153 21.88 0.17 15.15
C ILE A 153 21.21 0.44 13.80
N PRO A 154 21.66 1.46 13.04
CA PRO A 154 21.22 1.67 11.66
C PRO A 154 21.95 0.72 10.71
N VAL A 155 21.23 0.15 9.75
CA VAL A 155 21.82 -0.63 8.65
C VAL A 155 21.16 -0.27 7.33
N GLY A 156 21.94 -0.17 6.25
CA GLY A 156 21.46 0.18 4.91
C GLY A 156 21.65 1.66 4.56
N PRO A 157 21.01 2.15 3.47
CA PRO A 157 20.00 1.46 2.67
C PRO A 157 20.58 0.40 1.71
N VAL A 158 21.90 0.42 1.48
CA VAL A 158 22.60 -0.59 0.69
C VAL A 158 23.12 -1.70 1.62
N HIS A 159 22.74 -2.94 1.34
CA HIS A 159 23.25 -4.12 2.04
C HIS A 159 24.23 -4.87 1.14
N ALA A 160 25.26 -5.49 1.73
CA ALA A 160 26.28 -6.25 1.01
C ALA A 160 25.80 -7.61 0.44
N GLY A 161 24.48 -7.87 0.39
CA GLY A 161 23.89 -9.16 0.03
C GLY A 161 22.76 -9.08 -1.00
N ILE A 162 22.18 -10.24 -1.35
CA ILE A 162 21.11 -10.40 -2.34
C ILE A 162 19.72 -10.22 -1.69
N ILE A 163 19.48 -9.08 -1.05
CA ILE A 163 18.15 -8.73 -0.51
C ILE A 163 17.71 -7.38 -1.05
N GLU A 164 16.42 -7.09 -0.97
CA GLU A 164 15.90 -5.76 -1.34
C GLU A 164 16.64 -4.68 -0.53
N PRO A 165 17.15 -3.62 -1.19
CA PRO A 165 17.67 -2.44 -0.51
C PRO A 165 16.65 -1.85 0.46
N GLY A 166 17.11 -1.58 1.68
CA GLY A 166 16.27 -1.13 2.78
C GLY A 166 17.09 -0.51 3.89
N HIS A 167 16.53 0.51 4.55
CA HIS A 167 17.08 1.07 5.77
C HIS A 167 16.38 0.43 6.97
N PHE A 168 17.16 -0.25 7.80
CA PHE A 168 16.71 -0.95 8.99
C PHE A 168 17.16 -0.18 10.24
N ARG A 169 16.25 0.03 11.18
CA ARG A 169 16.55 0.61 12.49
C ARG A 169 16.26 -0.44 13.56
N PHE A 170 17.32 -1.07 14.04
CA PHE A 170 17.25 -1.96 15.19
C PHE A 170 17.35 -1.12 16.47
N THR A 171 16.46 -1.38 17.41
CA THR A 171 16.65 -1.00 18.82
C THR A 171 16.91 -2.28 19.59
N ALA A 172 18.03 -2.34 20.29
CA ALA A 172 18.46 -3.54 21.01
C ALA A 172 18.86 -3.26 22.47
N ASN A 173 18.75 -4.29 23.30
CA ASN A 173 19.28 -4.34 24.66
C ASN A 173 20.15 -5.61 24.78
N GLY A 174 21.46 -5.45 24.74
CA GLY A 174 22.37 -6.58 24.49
C GLY A 174 22.01 -7.27 23.17
N GLU A 175 21.70 -8.56 23.24
CA GLU A 175 21.36 -9.40 22.08
C GLU A 175 19.86 -9.38 21.71
N THR A 176 19.01 -8.76 22.55
CA THR A 176 17.57 -8.72 22.30
C THR A 176 17.19 -7.55 21.42
N VAL A 177 16.63 -7.83 20.24
CA VAL A 177 15.97 -6.82 19.40
C VAL A 177 14.58 -6.53 19.97
N VAL A 178 14.42 -5.35 20.57
CA VAL A 178 13.13 -4.88 21.12
C VAL A 178 12.26 -4.23 20.05
N ARG A 179 12.87 -3.68 19.00
CA ARG A 179 12.14 -3.13 17.85
C ARG A 179 13.00 -3.20 16.60
N LEU A 180 12.38 -3.62 15.51
CA LEU A 180 12.90 -3.43 14.17
C LEU A 180 11.92 -2.52 13.42
N GLU A 181 12.44 -1.45 12.83
CA GLU A 181 11.70 -0.67 11.87
C GLU A 181 12.39 -0.73 10.51
N GLU A 182 11.62 -1.07 9.48
CA GLU A 182 12.09 -1.26 8.11
C GLU A 182 11.53 -0.15 7.23
N ARG A 183 12.42 0.49 6.46
CA ARG A 183 12.07 1.42 5.39
C ARG A 183 12.58 0.82 4.07
N LEU A 184 11.65 0.33 3.25
CA LEU A 184 11.90 -0.31 1.97
C LEU A 184 11.61 0.66 0.82
N GLY A 185 11.51 0.15 -0.42
CA GLY A 185 11.11 0.95 -1.58
C GLY A 185 12.25 1.70 -2.27
N TYR A 186 13.50 1.49 -1.86
CA TYR A 186 14.70 2.13 -2.46
C TYR A 186 14.93 1.71 -3.92
N VAL A 187 14.27 0.65 -4.38
CA VAL A 187 14.31 0.18 -5.78
C VAL A 187 13.20 0.77 -6.65
N HIS A 188 12.37 1.66 -6.11
CA HIS A 188 11.31 2.29 -6.89
C HIS A 188 11.90 3.16 -8.02
N LYS A 189 11.50 2.85 -9.26
CA LYS A 189 12.03 3.48 -10.49
C LYS A 189 10.94 4.10 -11.37
N GLY A 190 9.71 4.26 -10.85
CA GLY A 190 8.59 4.83 -11.61
C GLY A 190 8.06 3.94 -12.73
N ALA A 191 8.26 2.61 -12.65
CA ALA A 191 7.86 1.67 -13.70
C ALA A 191 6.37 1.75 -14.04
N GLU A 192 5.50 1.91 -13.04
CA GLU A 192 4.04 2.07 -13.24
C GLU A 192 3.72 3.26 -14.15
N GLY A 193 4.35 4.42 -13.88
CA GLY A 193 4.17 5.61 -14.72
C GLY A 193 4.75 5.45 -16.13
N LEU A 194 5.88 4.76 -16.25
CA LEU A 194 6.49 4.47 -17.56
C LEU A 194 5.66 3.49 -18.40
N LEU A 195 4.94 2.56 -17.74
CA LEU A 195 4.06 1.58 -18.37
C LEU A 195 2.71 2.19 -18.80
N ALA A 196 2.25 3.25 -18.14
CA ALA A 196 1.02 3.92 -18.49
C ALA A 196 1.04 4.41 -19.95
N GLY A 197 0.14 3.88 -20.78
CA GLY A 197 0.05 4.19 -22.21
C GLY A 197 1.19 3.63 -23.08
N ALA A 198 2.09 2.81 -22.52
CA ALA A 198 3.12 2.14 -23.31
C ALA A 198 2.52 1.01 -24.16
N ASP A 199 2.97 0.89 -25.41
CA ASP A 199 2.73 -0.32 -26.19
C ASP A 199 3.50 -1.53 -25.63
N LEU A 200 3.15 -2.74 -26.10
CA LEU A 200 3.76 -3.98 -25.61
C LEU A 200 5.29 -4.01 -25.80
N HIS A 201 5.79 -3.43 -26.90
CA HIS A 201 7.22 -3.45 -27.20
C HIS A 201 8.01 -2.53 -26.24
N ARG A 202 7.48 -1.34 -25.96
CA ARG A 202 8.04 -0.44 -24.95
C ARG A 202 7.91 -1.02 -23.56
N ALA A 203 6.76 -1.59 -23.21
CA ALA A 203 6.51 -2.22 -21.92
C ALA A 203 7.53 -3.33 -21.64
N ALA A 204 7.79 -4.21 -22.63
CA ALA A 204 8.78 -5.27 -22.51
C ALA A 204 10.19 -4.75 -22.15
N ARG A 205 10.59 -3.58 -22.67
CA ARG A 205 11.89 -2.96 -22.33
C ARG A 205 11.93 -2.31 -20.95
N ILE A 206 10.78 -1.90 -20.40
CA ILE A 206 10.71 -1.30 -19.06
C ILE A 206 10.82 -2.39 -17.98
N VAL A 207 10.28 -3.58 -18.26
CA VAL A 207 10.21 -4.69 -17.28
C VAL A 207 11.31 -5.75 -17.43
N ALA A 208 12.10 -5.69 -18.52
CA ALA A 208 13.27 -6.55 -18.73
C ALA A 208 14.43 -6.16 -17.80
#